data_AF-A0A521S0B1-F1
#
_entry.id   AF-A0A521S0B1-F1
#
_cell.length_a   1.000
_cell.length_b   1.000
_cell.length_c   1.000
_cell.angle_alpha   90.00
_cell.angle_beta   90.00
_cell.angle_gamma   90.00
#
_symmetry.space_group_name_H-M   'P 1'
#
loop_
_entity.id
_entity.type
_entity.pdbx_description
1 polymer ?
#
loop_
_entity_poly.entity_id
_entity_poly.type
_entity_poly.pdbx_seq_one_letter_code
_entity_poly.pdbx_strand_id
1 'polypeptide(L)' 'MIIEVKSVKLGPLKVESDRLITFPEGIPGFSNVKRYFLIENDKGHPFGWLQAVEDPELAFVV' A
#
# COMPACT_ATOMS: atom_id res chain seq x y z
N MET A 1 -6.06 14.58 -2.94
CA MET A 1 -4.90 14.99 -3.77
C MET A 1 -4.33 13.71 -4.30
N ILE A 2 -4.20 13.57 -5.61
CA ILE A 2 -3.65 12.34 -6.20
C ILE A 2 -2.13 12.34 -6.04
N ILE A 3 -1.60 11.21 -5.57
CA ILE A 3 -0.16 10.92 -5.58
C ILE A 3 0.13 9.73 -6.48
N GLU A 4 1.33 9.71 -7.06
CA GLU A 4 1.83 8.56 -7.82
C GLU A 4 2.70 7.70 -6.91
N VAL A 5 2.39 6.41 -6.85
CA VAL A 5 3.14 5.41 -6.09
C VAL A 5 3.64 4.32 -7.03
N LYS A 6 4.89 3.90 -6.86
CA LYS A 6 5.45 2.77 -7.60
C LYS A 6 5.21 1.49 -6.83
N SER A 7 4.85 0.41 -7.52
CA SER A 7 4.80 -0.94 -6.97
C SER A 7 5.44 -1.92 -7.94
N VAL A 8 6.27 -2.84 -7.42
CA VAL A 8 6.82 -3.94 -8.22
C VAL A 8 5.73 -4.96 -8.56
N LYS A 9 4.76 -5.18 -7.66
CA LYS A 9 3.71 -6.19 -7.83
C LYS A 9 2.54 -5.69 -8.68
N LEU A 10 2.24 -4.40 -8.60
CA LEU A 10 1.02 -3.81 -9.17
C LEU A 10 1.30 -2.77 -10.27
N GLY A 11 2.58 -2.46 -10.50
CA GLY A 11 2.97 -1.38 -11.40
C GLY A 11 2.78 0.02 -10.78
N PRO A 12 2.90 1.08 -11.58
CA PRO A 12 2.63 2.44 -11.11
C PRO A 12 1.13 2.65 -10.84
N LEU A 13 0.83 3.31 -9.73
CA LEU A 13 -0.53 3.51 -9.21
C LEU A 13 -0.77 4.99 -8.92
N LYS A 14 -1.99 5.44 -9.19
CA LYS A 14 -2.50 6.76 -8.77
C LYS A 14 -3.45 6.56 -7.60
N VAL A 15 -3.12 7.18 -6.46
CA VAL A 15 -3.84 6.98 -5.20
C VAL A 15 -4.25 8.33 -4.65
N GLU A 16 -5.50 8.45 -4.20
CA GLU A 16 -5.95 9.63 -3.47
C GLU A 16 -5.31 9.66 -2.07
N SER A 17 -4.79 10.82 -1.69
CA SER A 17 -4.09 11.03 -0.41
C SER A 17 -4.93 10.69 0.82
N ASP A 18 -6.26 10.73 0.73
CA ASP A 18 -7.20 10.40 1.81
C ASP A 18 -7.37 8.88 2.02
N ARG A 19 -6.92 8.06 1.06
CA ARG A 19 -6.88 6.59 1.17
C ARG A 19 -5.60 6.08 1.87
N LEU A 20 -4.68 6.98 2.23
CA LEU A 20 -3.45 6.60 2.91
C LEU A 20 -3.72 6.25 4.37
N ILE A 21 -3.27 5.06 4.76
CA ILE A 21 -3.28 4.58 6.13
C ILE A 21 -1.89 4.85 6.70
N THR A 22 -1.83 5.60 7.80
CA THR A 22 -0.57 5.84 8.52
C THR A 22 -0.51 4.96 9.75
N PHE A 23 0.51 4.11 9.84
CA PHE A 23 0.87 3.36 11.03
C PHE A 23 2.00 4.14 11.73
N PRO A 24 1.74 4.88 12.83
CA PRO A 24 2.75 5.75 13.44
C PRO A 24 4.03 5.01 13.84
N GLU A 25 3.90 3.77 14.32
CA GLU A 25 5.02 2.89 14.66
C GLU A 25 5.47 2.01 13.49
N GLY A 26 4.81 2.09 12.34
CA GLY A 26 4.97 1.17 11.23
C GLY A 26 4.37 -0.21 11.54
N ILE A 27 4.77 -1.20 10.76
CA ILE A 27 4.38 -2.61 10.96
C ILE A 27 5.57 -3.36 11.58
N PRO A 28 5.39 -4.35 12.46
CA PRO A 28 6.49 -5.16 12.99
C PRO A 28 7.40 -5.70 11.87
N GLY A 29 8.71 -5.47 11.99
CA GLY A 29 9.71 -5.77 10.96
C GLY A 29 9.90 -4.67 9.90
N PHE A 30 9.00 -3.68 9.83
CA PHE A 30 8.99 -2.60 8.85
C PHE A 30 8.74 -1.23 9.52
N SER A 31 9.34 -1.00 10.69
CA SER A 31 9.13 0.22 11.48
C SER A 31 9.53 1.51 10.77
N ASN A 32 10.37 1.44 9.73
CA ASN A 32 10.78 2.60 8.93
C ASN A 32 9.77 3.00 7.85
N VAL A 33 8.78 2.14 7.56
CA VAL A 33 7.75 2.40 6.56
C VAL A 33 6.42 2.63 7.28
N LYS A 34 5.79 3.78 7.00
CA LYS A 34 4.70 4.28 7.84
C LYS A 34 3.39 4.43 7.08
N ARG A 35 3.42 4.66 5.77
CA ARG A 35 2.23 4.93 4.99
C ARG A 35 1.98 3.80 4.01
N TYR A 36 0.73 3.38 3.98
CA TYR A 36 0.26 2.30 3.14
C TYR A 36 -1.08 2.68 2.53
N PHE A 37 -1.53 1.91 1.55
CA PHE A 37 -2.90 1.97 1.04
C PHE A 37 -3.37 0.59 0.65
N LEU A 38 -4.68 0.37 0.78
CA LEU A 38 -5.31 -0.91 0.48
C LEU A 38 -5.82 -0.91 -0.97
N ILE A 39 -5.47 -1.97 -1.69
CA ILE A 39 -6.06 -2.34 -2.97
C ILE A 39 -6.86 -3.63 -2.77
N GLU A 40 -8.17 -3.51 -2.91
CA GLU A 40 -9.07 -4.66 -2.94
C GLU A 40 -9.02 -5.33 -4.32
N ASN A 41 -9.18 -6.65 -4.33
CA ASN A 41 -9.32 -7.40 -5.57
C ASN A 41 -10.81 -7.48 -5.91
N ASP A 42 -11.19 -6.94 -7.06
CA ASP A 42 -12.59 -6.87 -7.52
C ASP A 42 -13.13 -8.21 -8.06
N LYS A 43 -12.30 -9.26 -8.05
CA LYS A 43 -12.64 -10.59 -8.59
C LYS A 43 -13.33 -11.55 -7.60
N GLY A 44 -13.83 -11.04 -6.47
CA GLY A 44 -14.52 -11.87 -5.47
C GLY A 44 -13.60 -12.81 -4.68
N HIS A 45 -12.30 -12.53 -4.67
CA HIS A 45 -11.34 -13.21 -3.80
C HIS A 45 -11.21 -12.48 -2.46
N PRO A 46 -10.97 -13.19 -1.34
CA PRO A 46 -10.86 -12.57 -0.02
C PRO A 46 -9.54 -11.84 0.21
N PHE A 47 -8.65 -11.83 -0.79
CA PHE A 47 -7.29 -11.30 -0.65
C PHE A 47 -7.12 -10.00 -1.45
N GLY A 48 -6.53 -9.00 -0.79
CA GLY A 48 -6.10 -7.73 -1.37
C GLY A 48 -4.60 -7.50 -1.17
N TRP A 49 -4.18 -6.26 -1.43
CA TRP A 49 -2.81 -5.81 -1.25
C TRP A 49 -2.76 -4.60 -0.32
N LEU A 50 -1.90 -4.67 0.69
CA LEU A 50 -1.48 -3.51 1.48
C LEU A 50 -0.11 -3.05 0.96
N GLN A 51 -0.12 -2.04 0.10
CA GLN A 51 1.08 -1.52 -0.57
C GLN A 51 1.69 -0.36 0.23
N ALA A 52 3.01 -0.40 0.46
CA ALA A 52 3.75 0.70 1.04
C ALA A 52 3.85 1.89 0.07
N VAL A 53 3.79 3.12 0.60
CA VAL A 53 3.95 4.34 -0.20
C VAL A 53 5.42 4.63 -0.47
N GLU A 54 6.29 4.42 0.53
CA GLU A 54 7.72 4.74 0.46
C GLU A 54 8.59 3.64 -0.16
N ASP A 55 8.10 2.40 -0.21
CA ASP A 55 8.86 1.23 -0.64
C ASP A 55 8.10 0.44 -1.72
N PRO A 56 8.53 0.51 -3.00
CA PRO A 56 7.87 -0.19 -4.09
C PRO A 56 7.92 -1.72 -4.02
N GLU A 57 8.89 -2.27 -3.29
CA GLU A 57 9.06 -3.73 -3.14
C GLU A 57 8.19 -4.29 -2.00
N LEU A 58 7.76 -3.42 -1.08
CA LEU A 58 6.97 -3.81 0.09
C LEU A 58 5.46 -3.76 -0.18
N ALA A 59 4.88 -4.94 -0.37
CA ALA A 59 3.44 -5.14 -0.43
C ALA A 59 3.05 -6.42 0.30
N PHE A 60 2.06 -6.34 1.18
CA PHE A 60 1.51 -7.51 1.87
C PHE A 60 0.27 -8.01 1.12
N VAL A 61 0.09 -9.33 1.05
CA VAL A 61 -1.21 -9.93 0.76
C VAL A 61 -1.99 -9.95 2.07
N VAL A 62 -3.19 -9.38 2.08
CA VAL A 62 -4.06 -9.25 3.25
C VAL A 62 -5.46 -9.75 2.96
#